data_AF-C1E319-F1
#
_entry.id   AF-C1E319-F1
#
_cell.length_a   1.000
_cell.length_b   1.000
_cell.length_c   1.000
_cell.angle_alpha   90.00
_cell.angle_beta   90.00
_cell.angle_gamma   90.00
#
_symmetry.space_group_name_H-M   'P 1'
#
loop_
_entity.id
_entity.type
_entity.pdbx_description
1 polymer ?
#
loop_
_entity_poly.entity_id
_entity_poly.type
_entity_poly.pdbx_seq_one_letter_code
_entity_poly.pdbx_strand_id
1 'polypeptide(L)'
;SVYLLAALLAATGFELATADYHHGDLVPTARRAQFHGQRTHWHDLTARHCPKFGEDHAVAVPIPKPTSWREDDEYKISLSFEGDRHLTGWLLRGDEDPGVVPMLDIEITHGRGEIRAVKADTVAVGRKYLKTHRSLVEEFHNHTVWPKHLLVRYRWTEKTDVDAKFSSTVLLG
;
A
#
# COMPACT_ATOMS: atom_id res chain seq x y z
N SER A 1 -5.72 -9.27 58.86
CA SER A 1 -4.55 -8.75 58.11
C SER A 1 -4.48 -9.39 56.76
N VAL A 2 -4.33 -8.75 55.61
CA VAL A 2 -4.35 -7.35 55.18
C VAL A 2 -4.58 -7.50 53.67
N TYR A 3 -5.53 -6.73 53.13
CA TYR A 3 -5.73 -6.52 51.70
C TYR A 3 -4.42 -6.10 51.04
N LEU A 4 -3.69 -6.99 50.37
CA LEU A 4 -2.47 -6.60 49.64
C LEU A 4 -2.02 -7.67 48.64
N LEU A 5 -2.91 -8.08 47.75
CA LEU A 5 -2.49 -8.74 46.50
C LEU A 5 -3.47 -8.45 45.35
N ALA A 6 -4.11 -7.26 45.39
CA ALA A 6 -4.99 -6.76 44.34
C ALA A 6 -4.38 -5.57 43.57
N ALA A 7 -3.06 -5.33 43.66
CA ALA A 7 -2.45 -4.10 43.17
C ALA A 7 -1.20 -4.32 42.29
N LEU A 8 -1.17 -5.39 41.49
CA LEU A 8 -0.18 -5.48 40.41
C LEU A 8 -0.77 -5.99 39.08
N LEU A 9 -2.05 -5.66 38.84
CA LEU A 9 -2.51 -5.39 37.48
C LEU A 9 -2.01 -3.99 37.12
N ALA A 10 -0.69 -3.86 36.91
CA ALA A 10 -0.17 -2.74 36.16
C ALA A 10 -0.71 -2.92 34.74
N ALA A 11 -1.85 -2.29 34.50
CA ALA A 11 -2.35 -1.98 33.19
C ALA A 11 -1.27 -1.14 32.49
N THR A 12 -0.29 -1.81 31.89
CA THR A 12 0.40 -1.25 30.73
C THR A 12 -0.65 -1.27 29.62
N GLY A 13 -1.55 -0.29 29.66
CA GLY A 13 -2.26 0.13 28.48
C GLY A 13 -1.17 0.43 27.46
N PHE A 14 -0.96 -0.49 26.52
CA PHE A 14 -0.29 -0.16 25.30
C PHE A 14 -1.28 0.78 24.60
N GLU A 15 -1.22 2.07 24.92
CA GLU A 15 -1.83 3.08 24.05
C GLU A 15 -1.17 2.85 22.71
N LEU A 16 -1.94 2.27 21.77
CA LEU A 16 -1.56 2.27 20.38
C LEU A 16 -1.41 3.76 20.04
N ALA A 17 -0.17 4.24 20.02
CA ALA A 17 0.13 5.58 19.58
C ALA A 17 -0.49 5.71 18.20
N THR A 18 -1.59 6.45 18.14
CA THR A 18 -2.23 6.76 16.87
C THR A 18 -1.28 7.70 16.14
N ALA A 19 -0.98 7.39 14.89
CA ALA A 19 -0.06 8.23 14.13
C ALA A 19 -0.65 9.63 13.97
N ASP A 20 0.16 10.67 14.22
CA ASP A 20 -0.21 12.07 14.03
C ASP A 20 0.64 12.65 12.88
N TYR A 21 0.32 12.24 11.66
CA TYR A 21 1.03 12.64 10.47
C TYR A 21 0.72 14.08 10.09
N HIS A 22 1.77 14.82 9.78
CA HIS A 22 1.71 16.10 9.10
C HIS A 22 1.85 15.90 7.59
N HIS A 23 1.36 16.87 6.81
CA HIS A 23 1.52 16.84 5.36
C HIS A 23 3.01 16.71 4.98
N GLY A 24 3.31 15.73 4.13
CA GLY A 24 4.67 15.43 3.66
C GLY A 24 5.41 14.40 4.52
N ASP A 25 4.89 14.03 5.69
CA ASP A 25 5.50 13.00 6.53
C ASP A 25 5.55 11.65 5.81
N LEU A 26 6.64 10.92 5.99
CA LEU A 26 6.78 9.58 5.42
C LEU A 26 5.87 8.60 6.16
N VAL A 27 5.07 7.86 5.40
CA VAL A 27 4.24 6.78 5.91
C VAL A 27 5.00 5.46 5.78
N PRO A 28 5.37 4.80 6.88
CA PRO A 28 6.05 3.51 6.83
C PRO A 28 5.22 2.50 6.02
N THR A 29 5.86 1.91 5.02
CA THR A 29 5.22 0.98 4.09
C THR A 29 6.10 -0.25 3.93
N ALA A 30 5.51 -1.42 4.01
CA ALA A 30 6.20 -2.67 3.69
C ALA A 30 5.46 -3.41 2.57
N ARG A 31 6.17 -4.34 1.94
CA ARG A 31 5.60 -5.22 0.92
C ARG A 31 5.84 -6.68 1.27
N ARG A 32 4.93 -7.53 0.82
CA ARG A 32 5.07 -8.98 0.83
C ARG A 32 4.66 -9.55 -0.51
N ALA A 33 5.39 -10.54 -0.99
CA ALA A 33 5.10 -11.24 -2.23
C ALA A 33 4.55 -12.65 -1.97
N GLN A 34 3.74 -13.15 -2.91
CA GLN A 34 3.33 -14.54 -3.02
C GLN A 34 3.60 -15.07 -4.43
N PHE A 35 4.29 -16.20 -4.52
CA PHE A 35 4.56 -16.94 -5.77
C PHE A 35 4.65 -18.44 -5.45
N HIS A 36 4.22 -19.32 -6.35
CA HIS A 36 4.17 -20.79 -6.12
C HIS A 36 3.49 -21.22 -4.81
N GLY A 37 2.50 -20.45 -4.35
CA GLY A 37 1.85 -20.67 -3.05
C GLY A 37 2.73 -20.31 -1.82
N GLN A 38 4.01 -19.99 -2.01
CA GLN A 38 4.92 -19.52 -0.98
C GLN A 38 4.79 -18.01 -0.78
N ARG A 39 5.03 -17.55 0.45
CA ARG A 39 4.99 -16.13 0.82
C ARG A 39 6.36 -15.72 1.35
N THR A 40 6.81 -14.55 0.92
CA THR A 40 7.99 -13.91 1.51
C THR A 40 7.67 -13.32 2.89
N HIS A 41 8.70 -12.90 3.62
CA HIS A 41 8.49 -12.04 4.79
C HIS A 41 8.04 -10.65 4.35
N TRP A 42 7.56 -9.84 5.30
CA TRP A 42 7.39 -8.41 5.05
C TRP A 42 8.75 -7.76 4.88
N HIS A 43 8.87 -6.91 3.87
CA HIS A 43 10.07 -6.15 3.56
C HIS A 43 9.74 -4.67 3.51
N ASP A 44 10.37 -3.88 4.37
CA ASP A 44 10.19 -2.44 4.39
C ASP A 44 10.62 -1.82 3.07
N LEU A 45 9.82 -0.86 2.60
CA LEU A 45 10.19 -0.02 1.48
C LEU A 45 11.17 1.05 1.96
N THR A 46 12.18 1.33 1.15
CA THR A 46 13.05 2.49 1.40
C THR A 46 12.23 3.78 1.29
N ALA A 47 12.56 4.80 2.09
CA ALA A 47 11.83 6.08 2.16
C ALA A 47 11.37 6.67 0.81
N ARG A 48 12.19 6.60 -0.24
CA ARG A 48 11.84 7.11 -1.58
C ARG A 48 10.68 6.40 -2.29
N HIS A 49 10.28 5.22 -1.81
CA HIS A 49 9.15 4.45 -2.35
C HIS A 49 7.97 4.42 -1.38
N CYS A 50 8.12 4.97 -0.17
CA CYS A 50 7.02 5.13 0.76
C CYS A 50 6.16 6.32 0.36
N PRO A 51 4.85 6.29 0.63
CA PRO A 51 4.04 7.44 0.43
C PRO A 51 4.36 8.55 1.44
N LYS A 52 4.16 9.79 0.99
CA LYS A 52 4.16 10.97 1.85
C LYS A 52 2.72 11.36 2.15
N PHE A 53 2.43 11.64 3.41
CA PHE A 53 1.09 11.93 3.90
C PHE A 53 0.50 13.16 3.19
N GLY A 54 -0.66 12.99 2.56
CA GLY A 54 -1.36 14.05 1.82
C GLY A 54 -0.78 14.40 0.44
N GLU A 55 0.25 13.70 -0.05
CA GLU A 55 0.88 13.98 -1.35
C GLU A 55 0.64 12.88 -2.38
N ASP A 56 -0.08 13.20 -3.45
CA ASP A 56 -0.23 12.33 -4.62
C ASP A 56 1.09 12.16 -5.35
N HIS A 57 1.50 10.92 -5.58
CA HIS A 57 2.71 10.63 -6.36
C HIS A 57 2.73 9.18 -6.85
N ALA A 58 3.59 8.91 -7.82
CA ALA A 58 3.84 7.57 -8.33
C ALA A 58 5.33 7.23 -8.23
N VAL A 59 5.63 5.99 -7.84
CA VAL A 59 6.99 5.47 -7.66
C VAL A 59 7.15 4.13 -8.36
N ALA A 60 8.37 3.85 -8.77
CA ALA A 60 8.78 2.56 -9.30
C ALA A 60 9.41 1.73 -8.16
N VAL A 61 8.65 0.79 -7.61
CA VAL A 61 9.11 -0.07 -6.50
C VAL A 61 9.92 -1.24 -7.05
N PRO A 62 11.18 -1.43 -6.61
CA PRO A 62 11.99 -2.55 -7.07
C PRO A 62 11.52 -3.87 -6.45
N ILE A 63 11.31 -4.85 -7.32
CA ILE A 63 10.96 -6.23 -7.01
C ILE A 63 12.16 -7.11 -7.36
N PRO A 64 12.86 -7.68 -6.36
CA PRO A 64 13.96 -8.59 -6.60
C PRO A 64 13.46 -9.88 -7.24
N LYS A 65 14.33 -10.54 -8.00
CA LYS A 65 14.02 -11.82 -8.64
C LYS A 65 13.70 -12.87 -7.57
N PRO A 66 12.51 -13.50 -7.59
CA PRO A 66 12.20 -14.60 -6.70
C PRO A 66 13.15 -15.79 -6.92
N THR A 67 13.51 -16.47 -5.84
CA THR A 67 14.23 -17.75 -5.92
C THR A 67 13.37 -18.74 -6.70
N SER A 68 13.90 -19.30 -7.79
CA SER A 68 13.20 -20.26 -8.67
C SER A 68 12.11 -19.68 -9.59
N TRP A 69 12.12 -18.36 -9.85
CA TRP A 69 11.20 -17.73 -10.82
C TRP A 69 11.28 -18.33 -12.23
N ARG A 70 10.10 -18.57 -12.82
CA ARG A 70 9.85 -18.96 -14.21
C ARG A 70 8.89 -17.96 -14.86
N GLU A 71 8.90 -17.90 -16.18
CA GLU A 71 8.15 -16.87 -16.92
C GLU A 71 6.64 -16.97 -16.76
N ASP A 72 6.11 -18.19 -16.63
CA ASP A 72 4.67 -18.45 -16.44
C ASP A 72 4.21 -18.36 -14.98
N ASP A 73 5.08 -17.92 -14.08
CA ASP A 73 4.77 -17.90 -12.66
C ASP A 73 3.82 -16.75 -12.31
N GLU A 74 2.80 -17.08 -11.53
CA GLU A 74 1.95 -16.07 -10.94
C GLU A 74 2.68 -15.36 -9.80
N TYR A 75 2.79 -14.03 -9.91
CA TYR A 75 3.34 -13.17 -8.88
C TYR A 75 2.27 -12.26 -8.31
N LYS A 76 2.04 -12.37 -6.99
CA LYS A 76 1.16 -11.46 -6.24
C LYS A 76 1.95 -10.63 -5.25
N ILE A 77 1.45 -9.44 -4.95
CA ILE A 77 2.03 -8.54 -3.95
C ILE A 77 0.95 -8.00 -3.03
N SER A 78 1.27 -7.81 -1.76
CA SER A 78 0.45 -7.13 -0.77
C SER A 78 1.30 -6.04 -0.12
N LEU A 79 0.68 -4.91 0.18
CA LEU A 79 1.32 -3.76 0.83
C LEU A 79 0.73 -3.59 2.23
N SER A 80 1.57 -3.15 3.15
CA SER A 80 1.18 -2.72 4.48
C SER A 80 1.56 -1.27 4.70
N PHE A 81 0.73 -0.55 5.45
CA PHE A 81 0.93 0.84 5.80
C PHE A 81 0.78 1.03 7.30
N GLU A 82 1.54 1.96 7.86
CA GLU A 82 1.48 2.35 9.27
C GLU A 82 1.69 1.14 10.20
N GLY A 83 2.79 0.41 9.99
CA GLY A 83 3.15 -0.74 10.84
C GLY A 83 2.09 -1.85 10.83
N ASP A 84 1.62 -2.22 9.64
CA ASP A 84 0.61 -3.26 9.41
C ASP A 84 -0.83 -2.93 9.88
N ARG A 85 -1.11 -1.70 10.31
CA ARG A 85 -2.49 -1.27 10.64
C ARG A 85 -3.42 -1.30 9.43
N HIS A 86 -2.91 -1.03 8.23
CA HIS A 86 -3.66 -1.10 6.99
C HIS A 86 -2.97 -2.05 6.01
N LEU A 87 -3.70 -3.07 5.55
CA LEU A 87 -3.19 -4.10 4.65
C LEU A 87 -4.02 -4.12 3.37
N THR A 88 -3.35 -4.18 2.23
CA THR A 88 -4.03 -4.50 0.97
C THR A 88 -4.29 -6.00 0.88
N GLY A 89 -5.29 -6.38 0.08
CA GLY A 89 -5.37 -7.75 -0.43
C GLY A 89 -4.15 -8.14 -1.28
N TRP A 90 -4.14 -9.37 -1.79
CA TRP A 90 -3.17 -9.79 -2.79
C TRP A 90 -3.52 -9.13 -4.13
N LEU A 91 -2.61 -8.31 -4.60
CA LEU A 91 -2.66 -7.58 -5.87
C LEU A 91 -1.81 -8.33 -6.91
N LEU A 92 -2.14 -8.12 -8.18
CA LEU A 92 -1.63 -8.81 -9.37
C LEU A 92 -2.07 -10.28 -9.52
N ARG A 93 -2.88 -10.54 -10.56
CA ARG A 93 -2.80 -11.73 -11.43
C ARG A 93 -3.02 -11.23 -12.86
N GLY A 94 -2.09 -11.55 -13.76
CA GLY A 94 -2.03 -11.02 -15.12
C GLY A 94 -2.92 -11.78 -16.11
N ASP A 95 -4.16 -11.32 -16.28
CA ASP A 95 -4.98 -11.61 -17.47
C ASP A 95 -5.19 -10.35 -18.35
N GLU A 96 -4.58 -9.21 -17.98
CA GLU A 96 -4.61 -8.00 -18.79
C GLU A 96 -3.40 -8.00 -19.74
N ASP A 97 -3.71 -8.05 -21.05
CA ASP A 97 -2.84 -7.88 -22.22
C ASP A 97 -1.33 -7.84 -21.92
N PRO A 98 -0.53 -8.86 -22.34
CA PRO A 98 0.90 -8.92 -22.07
C PRO A 98 1.71 -7.72 -22.57
N GLY A 99 1.12 -6.82 -23.37
CA GLY A 99 1.71 -5.52 -23.75
C GLY A 99 1.44 -4.35 -22.79
N VAL A 100 0.69 -4.54 -21.70
CA VAL A 100 0.31 -3.50 -20.74
C VAL A 100 1.05 -3.68 -19.43
N VAL A 101 1.83 -2.66 -19.05
CA VAL A 101 2.48 -2.62 -17.73
C VAL A 101 1.41 -2.37 -16.66
N PRO A 102 1.27 -3.23 -15.64
CA PRO A 102 0.32 -3.02 -14.56
C PRO A 102 0.84 -1.94 -13.60
N MET A 103 -0.09 -1.19 -13.02
CA MET A 103 0.16 -0.25 -11.93
C MET A 103 -0.73 -0.60 -10.76
N LEU A 104 -0.17 -0.56 -9.55
CA LEU A 104 -0.97 -0.58 -8.34
C LEU A 104 -1.48 0.84 -8.06
N ASP A 105 -2.80 1.00 -8.05
CA ASP A 105 -3.43 2.25 -7.64
C ASP A 105 -3.89 2.13 -6.19
N ILE A 106 -3.26 2.91 -5.31
CA ILE A 106 -3.49 2.89 -3.87
C ILE A 106 -4.18 4.20 -3.49
N GLU A 107 -5.42 4.10 -3.04
CA GLU A 107 -6.17 5.22 -2.49
C GLU A 107 -6.11 5.18 -0.96
N ILE A 108 -5.54 6.22 -0.37
CA ILE A 108 -5.36 6.36 1.07
C ILE A 108 -6.30 7.46 1.56
N THR A 109 -7.31 7.06 2.32
CA THR A 109 -8.21 8.00 2.99
C THR A 109 -7.60 8.40 4.33
N HIS A 110 -7.51 9.69 4.59
CA HIS A 110 -6.94 10.23 5.83
C HIS A 110 -7.84 11.28 6.49
N GLY A 111 -7.59 11.57 7.76
CA GLY A 111 -8.26 12.65 8.48
C GLY A 111 -7.77 12.77 9.92
N ARG A 112 -7.54 14.00 10.38
CA ARG A 112 -6.95 14.32 11.70
C ARG A 112 -5.59 13.64 11.93
N GLY A 113 -4.66 13.78 10.99
CA GLY A 113 -3.31 13.20 11.10
C GLY A 113 -3.25 11.67 10.96
N GLU A 114 -4.37 10.99 10.80
CA GLU A 114 -4.43 9.52 10.77
C GLU A 114 -4.83 8.97 9.41
N ILE A 115 -4.32 7.78 9.07
CA ILE A 115 -4.87 6.98 7.98
C ILE A 115 -6.16 6.30 8.48
N ARG A 116 -7.22 6.40 7.69
CA ARG A 116 -8.55 5.86 8.01
C ARG A 116 -8.86 4.61 7.22
N ALA A 117 -8.48 4.58 5.95
CA ALA A 117 -8.70 3.45 5.07
C ALA A 117 -7.68 3.43 3.94
N VAL A 118 -7.38 2.22 3.45
CA VAL A 118 -6.59 2.00 2.25
C VAL A 118 -7.39 1.12 1.30
N LYS A 119 -7.55 1.56 0.06
CA LYS A 119 -8.05 0.75 -1.05
C LYS A 119 -6.95 0.57 -2.07
N ALA A 120 -6.92 -0.59 -2.72
CA ALA A 120 -5.86 -0.92 -3.65
C ALA A 120 -6.42 -1.76 -4.79
N ASP A 121 -6.10 -1.36 -6.01
CA ASP A 121 -6.49 -2.03 -7.25
C ASP A 121 -5.29 -2.16 -8.19
N THR A 122 -5.34 -3.15 -9.08
CA THR A 122 -4.41 -3.25 -10.22
C THR A 122 -5.08 -2.60 -11.42
N VAL A 123 -4.41 -1.64 -12.05
CA VAL A 123 -4.95 -0.91 -13.21
C VAL A 123 -3.93 -0.87 -14.35
N ALA A 124 -4.43 -0.81 -15.59
CA ALA A 124 -3.62 -0.54 -16.77
C ALA A 124 -3.03 0.89 -16.74
N VAL A 125 -1.74 1.01 -17.04
CA VAL A 125 -1.08 2.33 -17.15
C VAL A 125 -1.57 3.07 -18.39
N GLY A 126 -1.94 4.35 -18.21
CA GLY A 126 -2.38 5.20 -19.31
C GLY A 126 -1.31 5.39 -20.39
N ARG A 127 -1.72 5.39 -21.67
CA ARG A 127 -0.83 5.51 -22.85
C ARG A 127 0.16 6.68 -22.79
N LYS A 128 -0.24 7.83 -22.22
CA LYS A 128 0.64 9.01 -22.08
C LYS A 128 1.83 8.72 -21.16
N TYR A 129 1.59 8.04 -20.04
CA TYR A 129 2.63 7.72 -19.06
C TYR A 129 3.64 6.71 -19.65
N LEU A 130 3.15 5.68 -20.35
CA LEU A 130 3.99 4.69 -21.03
C LEU A 130 4.92 5.35 -22.07
N LYS A 131 4.43 6.35 -22.81
CA LYS A 131 5.24 7.09 -23.79
C LYS A 131 6.37 7.89 -23.13
N THR A 132 6.11 8.52 -21.99
CA THR A 132 7.10 9.31 -21.27
C THR A 132 8.13 8.43 -20.54
N HIS A 133 7.75 7.22 -20.13
CA HIS A 133 8.59 6.30 -19.34
C HIS A 133 8.89 5.00 -20.08
N ARG A 134 9.27 5.11 -21.35
CA ARG A 134 9.50 3.96 -22.24
C ARG A 134 10.52 2.95 -21.69
N SER A 135 11.55 3.42 -20.99
CA SER A 135 12.57 2.56 -20.37
C SER A 135 11.99 1.61 -19.33
N LEU A 136 11.02 2.07 -18.51
CA LEU A 136 10.36 1.22 -17.52
C LEU A 136 9.52 0.11 -18.18
N VAL A 137 8.89 0.42 -19.32
CA VAL A 137 8.12 -0.55 -20.11
C VAL A 137 9.04 -1.60 -20.71
N GLU A 138 10.12 -1.18 -21.35
CA GLU A 138 11.11 -2.08 -21.94
C GLU A 138 11.76 -2.98 -20.89
N GLU A 139 12.10 -2.43 -19.73
CA GLU A 139 12.66 -3.19 -18.60
C GLU A 139 11.65 -4.19 -18.02
N PHE A 140 10.39 -3.80 -17.89
CA PHE A 140 9.32 -4.68 -17.40
C PHE A 140 9.17 -5.92 -18.29
N HIS A 141 9.10 -5.74 -19.61
CA HIS A 141 9.00 -6.85 -20.57
C HIS A 141 10.31 -7.60 -20.83
N ASN A 142 11.48 -7.08 -20.42
CA ASN A 142 12.75 -7.77 -20.61
C ASN A 142 13.00 -8.83 -19.53
N HIS A 143 12.78 -10.11 -19.81
CA HIS A 143 12.85 -11.20 -18.82
C HIS A 143 14.23 -11.38 -18.16
N THR A 144 15.29 -10.87 -18.78
CA THR A 144 16.67 -10.98 -18.27
C THR A 144 17.06 -9.88 -17.29
N VAL A 145 16.34 -8.75 -17.28
CA VAL A 145 16.68 -7.59 -16.44
C VAL A 145 15.90 -7.64 -15.12
N TRP A 146 16.64 -7.52 -14.02
CA TRP A 146 16.12 -7.48 -12.65
C TRP A 146 16.92 -6.46 -11.81
N PRO A 147 16.34 -5.84 -10.77
CA PRO A 147 14.97 -6.02 -10.26
C PRO A 147 13.91 -5.50 -11.24
N LYS A 148 12.69 -6.04 -11.16
CA LYS A 148 11.55 -5.47 -11.89
C LYS A 148 11.03 -4.24 -11.18
N HIS A 149 10.69 -3.20 -11.91
CA HIS A 149 10.17 -1.96 -11.35
C HIS A 149 8.64 -1.95 -11.45
N LEU A 150 7.95 -2.23 -10.34
CA LEU A 150 6.50 -2.18 -10.25
C LEU A 150 6.04 -0.74 -10.03
N LEU A 151 5.17 -0.23 -10.89
CA LEU A 151 4.61 1.10 -10.71
C LEU A 151 3.55 1.07 -9.61
N VAL A 152 3.70 1.96 -8.63
CA VAL A 152 2.73 2.16 -7.55
C VAL A 152 2.37 3.63 -7.52
N ARG A 153 1.08 3.93 -7.59
CA ARG A 153 0.53 5.28 -7.46
C ARG A 153 -0.20 5.40 -6.14
N TYR A 154 0.15 6.41 -5.36
CA TYR A 154 -0.54 6.78 -4.14
C TYR A 154 -1.41 8.00 -4.41
N ARG A 155 -2.69 7.91 -4.06
CA ARG A 155 -3.67 8.99 -4.12
C ARG A 155 -4.24 9.22 -2.73
N TRP A 156 -4.28 10.47 -2.29
CA TRP A 156 -4.82 10.84 -0.99
C TRP A 156 -6.22 11.41 -1.11
N THR A 157 -7.06 11.09 -0.13
CA THR A 157 -8.39 11.67 -0.01
C THR A 157 -8.64 12.04 1.44
N GLU A 158 -8.84 13.32 1.69
CA GLU A 158 -9.19 13.81 3.02
C GLU A 158 -10.68 13.53 3.29
N LYS A 159 -10.99 12.97 4.47
CA LYS A 159 -12.35 12.91 4.99
C LYS A 159 -12.42 13.62 6.33
N THR A 160 -13.32 14.58 6.43
CA THR A 160 -13.68 15.23 7.69
C THR A 160 -14.96 14.60 8.24
N ASP A 161 -15.09 14.50 9.57
CA ASP A 161 -16.28 13.93 10.25
C ASP A 161 -17.61 14.61 9.87
N VAL A 162 -17.55 15.78 9.22
CA VAL A 162 -18.72 16.53 8.78
C VAL A 162 -19.44 15.83 7.62
N ASP A 163 -18.72 15.15 6.72
CA ASP A 163 -19.32 14.47 5.56
C ASP A 163 -20.17 13.24 5.93
N ALA A 164 -19.94 12.62 7.10
CA ALA A 164 -20.73 11.48 7.55
C ALA A 164 -22.14 11.87 8.02
N LYS A 165 -22.34 13.13 8.45
CA LYS A 165 -23.63 13.60 9.00
C LYS A 165 -24.62 14.11 7.94
N PHE A 166 -24.16 14.45 6.74
CA PHE A 166 -25.05 14.93 5.67
C PHE A 166 -25.73 13.82 4.87
N SER A 167 -25.34 12.55 5.05
CA SER A 167 -25.95 11.41 4.34
C SER A 167 -27.18 10.80 5.05
N SER A 168 -27.57 11.25 6.24
CA SER A 168 -28.67 10.65 7.01
C SER A 168 -29.89 11.55 7.21
N THR A 169 -30.05 12.64 6.45
CA THR A 169 -31.24 13.50 6.56
C THR A 169 -31.71 13.99 5.19
N VAL A 170 -32.06 13.04 4.32
CA VAL A 170 -33.08 13.28 3.29
C VAL A 170 -33.93 12.01 3.18
N LEU A 171 -34.80 11.79 4.17
CA LEU A 171 -36.08 11.13 3.92
C LEU A 171 -37.14 12.19 4.22
N LEU A 172 -37.84 12.52 3.15
CA LEU A 172 -38.70 13.66 2.93
C LEU A 172 -39.94 13.62 3.83
N GLY A 173 -40.41 14.81 4.21
CA GLY A 173 -41.77 15.02 4.70
C GLY A 173 -42.81 14.96 3.58
#